data_AF-A0A835X1R9-F1
#
_entry.id   AF-A0A835X1R9-F1
#
_cell.length_a   1.000
_cell.length_b   1.000
_cell.length_c   1.000
_cell.angle_alpha   90.00
_cell.angle_beta   90.00
_cell.angle_gamma   90.00
#
_symmetry.space_group_name_H-M   'P 1'
#
loop_
_entity.id
_entity.type
_entity.pdbx_description
1 polymer ?
#
loop_
_entity_poly.entity_id
_entity_poly.type
_entity_poly.pdbx_seq_one_letter_code
_entity_poly.pdbx_strand_id
1 'polypeptide(L)'
;MSEIRSNSLGIRQKDQWITIGENDGPCHMHIKSESIKKAKFITEEKPERTSFSVRFFDDKDERVLGAFFTKMYDENKSLNPDRKKLYDEMLSKYGSIIEF
;
A
#
# COMPACT_ATOMS: atom_id res chain seq x y z
N MET A 1 3.80 -9.30 -13.18
CA MET A 1 3.47 -8.57 -11.94
C MET A 1 4.75 -7.91 -11.47
N SER A 2 4.75 -6.58 -11.27
CA SER A 2 5.93 -5.83 -10.85
C SER A 2 5.78 -5.41 -9.40
N GLU A 3 6.80 -5.63 -8.57
CA GLU A 3 6.82 -5.28 -7.15
C GLU A 3 8.13 -4.53 -6.84
N ILE A 4 8.04 -3.51 -5.98
CA ILE A 4 9.20 -2.89 -5.34
C ILE A 4 9.07 -3.11 -3.84
N ARG A 5 10.15 -3.58 -3.22
CA ARG A 5 10.22 -3.80 -1.78
C ARG A 5 11.44 -3.09 -1.20
N SER A 6 11.19 -2.19 -0.25
CA SER A 6 12.25 -1.56 0.54
C SER A 6 11.67 -1.07 1.86
N ASN A 7 12.53 -0.92 2.87
CA ASN A 7 12.17 -0.32 4.16
C ASN A 7 12.28 1.21 4.14
N SER A 8 12.84 1.78 3.06
CA SER A 8 12.98 3.22 2.85
C SER A 8 12.98 3.50 1.35
N LEU A 9 11.91 4.12 0.86
CA LEU A 9 11.83 4.66 -0.49
C LEU A 9 11.46 6.13 -0.35
N GLY A 10 12.23 7.01 -0.98
CA GLY A 10 11.85 8.41 -1.11
C GLY A 10 10.52 8.50 -1.86
N ILE A 11 9.63 9.38 -1.40
CA ILE A 11 8.38 9.70 -2.09
C ILE A 11 8.43 11.17 -2.46
N ARG A 12 8.26 11.48 -3.74
CA ARG A 12 8.23 12.85 -4.27
C ARG A 12 7.01 13.01 -5.17
N GLN A 13 6.35 14.16 -5.10
CA GLN A 13 5.28 14.51 -6.02
C GLN A 13 5.68 15.76 -6.80
N LYS A 14 5.55 15.71 -8.12
CA LYS A 14 5.73 16.86 -9.02
C LYS A 14 4.63 16.80 -10.08
N ASP A 15 3.86 17.87 -10.20
CA ASP A 15 2.69 17.94 -11.07
C ASP A 15 1.74 16.75 -10.81
N GLN A 16 1.35 16.04 -11.87
CA GLN A 16 0.49 14.85 -11.84
C GLN A 16 1.24 13.54 -11.47
N TRP A 17 2.54 13.59 -11.16
CA TRP A 17 3.35 12.38 -10.97
C TRP A 17 3.81 12.23 -9.52
N ILE A 18 3.48 11.08 -8.93
CA ILE A 18 4.06 10.58 -7.68
C ILE A 18 5.20 9.63 -8.07
N THR A 19 6.40 9.90 -7.56
CA THR A 19 7.59 9.06 -7.74
C THR A 19 7.93 8.39 -6.42
N ILE A 20 8.06 7.06 -6.44
CA ILE A 20 8.48 6.26 -5.29
C ILE A 20 9.81 5.60 -5.62
N GLY A 21 10.84 5.89 -4.82
CA GLY A 21 12.22 5.50 -5.07
C GLY A 21 13.08 6.65 -5.61
N GLU A 22 14.36 6.38 -5.77
CA GLU A 22 15.36 7.32 -6.27
C GLU A 22 15.59 7.10 -7.78
N ASN A 23 15.87 8.18 -8.52
CA ASN A 23 16.13 8.08 -9.97
C ASN A 23 17.33 7.19 -10.28
N ASP A 24 18.40 7.33 -9.49
CA ASP A 24 19.64 6.56 -9.62
C ASP A 24 19.63 5.28 -8.77
N GLY A 25 18.47 4.95 -8.16
CA GLY A 25 18.28 3.72 -7.40
C GLY A 25 18.11 2.50 -8.30
N PRO A 26 18.16 1.27 -7.74
CA PRO A 26 18.01 0.04 -8.51
C PRO A 26 16.63 -0.10 -9.16
N CYS A 27 15.62 0.58 -8.62
CA CYS A 27 14.29 0.72 -9.20
C CYS A 27 13.55 1.93 -8.61
N HIS A 28 12.64 2.51 -9.38
CA HIS A 28 11.65 3.47 -8.92
C HIS A 28 10.33 3.28 -9.68
N MET A 29 9.27 3.90 -9.19
CA MET A 29 7.93 3.85 -9.77
C MET A 29 7.41 5.26 -9.98
N HIS A 30 6.87 5.53 -11.17
CA HIS A 30 6.06 6.72 -11.43
C HIS A 30 4.59 6.34 -11.48
N ILE A 31 3.78 7.06 -10.72
CA ILE A 31 2.34 6.86 -10.61
C ILE A 31 1.68 8.17 -11.00
N LYS A 32 0.71 8.11 -11.90
CA LYS A 32 -0.11 9.28 -12.23
C LYS A 32 -1.12 9.51 -11.11
N SER A 33 -1.01 10.59 -10.34
CA SER A 33 -1.90 10.84 -9.19
C SER A 33 -3.36 10.98 -9.63
N GLU A 34 -3.59 11.62 -10.78
CA GLU A 34 -4.93 11.86 -11.32
C GLU A 34 -5.68 10.58 -11.72
N SER A 35 -4.97 9.47 -11.96
CA SER A 35 -5.61 8.20 -12.29
C SER A 35 -6.14 7.47 -11.05
N ILE A 36 -5.84 7.95 -9.84
CA ILE A 36 -6.33 7.38 -8.59
C ILE A 36 -7.57 8.17 -8.16
N LYS A 37 -8.71 7.48 -8.07
CA LYS A 37 -9.99 8.05 -7.62
C LYS A 37 -10.41 7.55 -6.25
N LYS A 38 -9.89 6.40 -5.84
CA LYS A 38 -10.31 5.75 -4.60
C LYS A 38 -9.18 4.95 -3.98
N ALA A 39 -9.11 4.94 -2.66
CA ALA A 39 -8.28 4.01 -1.92
C ALA A 39 -9.15 3.18 -0.97
N LYS A 40 -8.86 1.87 -0.85
CA LYS A 40 -9.58 0.95 0.04
C LYS A 40 -8.59 0.21 0.92
N PHE A 41 -8.88 0.17 2.21
CA PHE A 41 -8.24 -0.76 3.15
C PHE A 41 -8.86 -2.15 2.94
N ILE A 42 -8.02 -3.15 2.72
CA ILE A 42 -8.45 -4.51 2.39
C ILE A 42 -7.73 -5.50 3.30
N THR A 43 -8.56 -6.31 3.95
CA THR A 43 -8.18 -7.49 4.73
C THR A 43 -8.65 -8.74 3.97
N GLU A 44 -7.75 -9.63 3.60
CA GLU A 44 -8.06 -10.88 2.90
C GLU A 44 -7.58 -12.08 3.70
N GLU A 45 -8.49 -12.96 4.10
CA GLU A 45 -8.13 -14.25 4.67
C GLU A 45 -7.52 -15.16 3.60
N LYS A 46 -6.34 -15.71 3.88
CA LYS A 46 -5.67 -16.73 3.07
C LYS A 46 -5.45 -17.97 3.93
N PRO A 47 -5.23 -19.16 3.33
CA PRO A 47 -5.14 -20.41 4.08
C PRO A 47 -4.14 -20.40 5.25
N GLU A 48 -3.05 -19.65 5.13
CA GLU A 48 -2.01 -19.60 6.18
C GLU A 48 -2.01 -18.32 7.02
N ARG A 49 -2.67 -17.26 6.55
CA ARG A 49 -2.60 -15.91 7.15
C ARG A 49 -3.59 -14.95 6.54
N THR A 50 -3.88 -13.88 7.26
CA THR A 50 -4.63 -12.73 6.76
C THR A 50 -3.67 -11.71 6.14
N SER A 51 -3.98 -11.25 4.93
CA SER A 51 -3.25 -10.20 4.22
C SER A 51 -3.87 -8.84 4.49
N PHE A 52 -3.04 -7.83 4.75
CA PHE A 52 -3.46 -6.45 5.02
C PHE A 52 -2.86 -5.53 3.95
N SER A 53 -3.69 -4.70 3.32
CA SER A 53 -3.24 -3.82 2.24
C SER A 53 -4.09 -2.56 2.11
N VAL A 54 -3.52 -1.52 1.52
CA VAL A 54 -4.28 -0.41 0.91
C VAL A 54 -4.18 -0.56 -0.60
N ARG A 55 -5.31 -0.54 -1.30
CA ARG A 55 -5.36 -0.61 -2.77
C ARG A 55 -5.94 0.67 -3.34
N PHE A 56 -5.35 1.13 -4.42
CA PHE A 56 -5.72 2.35 -5.13
C PHE A 56 -6.39 1.98 -6.45
N PHE A 57 -7.49 2.65 -6.75
CA PHE A 57 -8.37 2.34 -7.88
C PHE A 57 -8.64 3.58 -8.71
N ASP A 58 -8.88 3.36 -10.01
CA ASP A 58 -9.32 4.40 -10.94
C ASP A 58 -10.85 4.59 -10.92
N ASP A 59 -11.36 5.36 -11.88
CA ASP A 59 -12.78 5.67 -12.04
C ASP A 59 -13.63 4.47 -12.47
N LYS A 60 -13.00 3.38 -12.92
CA LYS A 60 -13.65 2.12 -13.30
C LYS A 60 -13.55 1.06 -12.20
N ASP A 61 -13.10 1.45 -11.00
CA ASP A 61 -12.78 0.53 -9.90
C ASP A 61 -11.70 -0.52 -10.29
N GLU A 62 -10.87 -0.25 -11.31
CA GLU A 62 -9.72 -1.08 -11.64
C GLU A 62 -8.51 -0.72 -10.76
N ARG A 63 -7.78 -1.73 -10.29
CA ARG A 63 -6.66 -1.51 -9.37
C ARG A 63 -5.44 -0.94 -10.09
N VAL A 64 -5.10 0.30 -9.77
CA VAL A 64 -3.90 1.01 -10.24
C VAL A 64 -2.66 0.58 -9.44
N LEU A 65 -2.77 0.52 -8.11
CA LEU A 65 -1.64 0.22 -7.21
C LEU A 65 -2.10 -0.55 -5.96
N GLY A 66 -1.20 -1.36 -5.40
CA GLY A 66 -1.39 -1.98 -4.08
C GLY A 66 -0.18 -1.75 -3.18
N ALA A 67 -0.43 -1.28 -1.97
CA ALA A 67 0.55 -1.18 -0.89
C ALA A 67 0.23 -2.24 0.17
N PHE A 68 1.18 -3.13 0.44
CA PHE A 68 0.97 -4.28 1.33
C PHE A 68 1.75 -4.11 2.62
N PHE A 69 1.09 -4.37 3.74
CA PHE A 69 1.75 -4.45 5.03
C PHE A 69 2.46 -5.80 5.09
N THR A 70 3.79 -5.78 5.16
CA THR A 70 4.62 -6.98 5.21
C THR A 70 5.17 -7.22 6.62
N LYS A 71 5.70 -8.42 6.86
CA LYS A 71 6.17 -8.85 8.19
C LYS A 71 5.08 -8.74 9.27
N MET A 72 3.83 -9.00 8.88
CA MET A 72 2.67 -9.01 9.78
C MET A 72 2.69 -10.17 10.75
N TYR A 73 3.48 -11.21 10.49
CA TYR A 73 3.55 -12.42 11.30
C TYR A 73 4.99 -12.68 11.69
N ASP A 74 5.20 -13.21 12.88
CA ASP A 74 6.49 -13.69 13.36
C ASP A 74 6.83 -15.09 12.81
N GLU A 75 7.95 -15.65 13.26
CA GLU A 75 8.43 -16.98 12.85
C GLU A 75 7.47 -18.11 13.25
N ASN A 76 6.69 -17.91 14.32
CA ASN A 76 5.68 -18.85 14.80
C ASN A 76 4.31 -18.66 14.13
N LYS A 77 4.23 -17.85 13.06
CA LYS A 77 2.99 -17.48 12.37
C LYS A 77 1.98 -16.75 13.27
N SER A 78 2.43 -16.14 14.36
CA SER A 78 1.58 -15.30 15.22
C SER A 78 1.54 -13.87 14.68
N LEU A 79 0.37 -13.24 14.70
CA LEU A 79 0.19 -11.87 14.22
C LEU A 79 0.98 -10.90 15.10
N ASN A 80 1.85 -10.10 14.49
CA ASN A 80 2.63 -9.07 15.16
C ASN A 80 1.71 -7.90 15.56
N PRO A 81 1.54 -7.63 16.87
CA PRO A 81 0.57 -6.65 17.35
C PRO A 81 0.95 -5.21 16.96
N ASP A 82 2.24 -4.86 16.94
CA ASP A 82 2.69 -3.52 16.56
C ASP A 82 2.41 -3.24 15.08
N ARG A 83 2.62 -4.24 14.22
CA ARG A 83 2.30 -4.14 12.79
C ARG A 83 0.81 -4.01 12.54
N LYS A 84 0.00 -4.79 13.28
CA LYS A 84 -1.46 -4.68 13.22
C LYS A 84 -1.95 -3.32 13.71
N LYS A 85 -1.37 -2.81 14.79
CA LYS A 85 -1.66 -1.49 15.33
C LYS A 85 -1.42 -0.38 14.31
N LEU A 86 -0.31 -0.41 13.56
CA LEU A 86 -0.05 0.56 12.49
C LEU A 86 -1.13 0.56 11.40
N TYR A 87 -1.57 -0.64 10.98
CA TYR A 87 -2.68 -0.77 10.03
C TYR A 87 -3.98 -0.18 10.60
N ASP A 88 -4.30 -0.52 11.85
CA ASP A 88 -5.53 -0.08 12.52
C ASP A 88 -5.57 1.42 12.77
N GLU A 89 -4.43 2.02 13.15
CA GLU A 89 -4.31 3.47 13.33
C GLU A 89 -4.52 4.20 11.99
N MET A 90 -3.95 3.69 10.89
CA MET A 90 -4.21 4.25 9.56
C MET A 90 -5.67 4.08 9.16
N LEU A 91 -6.25 2.89 9.35
CA LEU A 91 -7.65 2.62 9.05
C LEU A 91 -8.59 3.53 9.86
N SER A 92 -8.33 3.70 11.16
CA SER A 92 -9.11 4.56 12.04
C SER A 92 -9.00 6.03 11.65
N LYS A 93 -7.83 6.47 11.18
CA LYS A 93 -7.59 7.87 10.80
C LYS A 93 -8.25 8.23 9.47
N TYR A 94 -8.19 7.34 8.49
CA TYR A 94 -8.62 7.65 7.12
C TYR A 94 -9.96 7.01 6.72
N GLY A 95 -10.48 6.09 7.53
CA GLY A 95 -11.64 5.27 7.16
C GLY A 95 -11.27 4.11 6.23
N SER A 96 -12.23 3.21 6.02
CA SER A 96 -12.03 2.01 5.18
C SER A 96 -11.97 2.31 3.68
N ILE A 97 -12.61 3.40 3.25
CA ILE A 97 -12.65 3.87 1.86
C ILE A 97 -12.38 5.38 1.87
N ILE A 98 -11.50 5.80 0.97
CA ILE A 98 -11.15 7.20 0.73
C ILE A 98 -11.48 7.49 -0.73
N GLU A 99 -12.21 8.58 -0.98
CA GLU A 99 -12.48 9.10 -2.34
C GLU A 99 -11.71 10.42 -2.52
N PHE A 100 -11.14 10.63 -3.71
CA PHE A 100 -10.27 11.77 -4.04
C PHE A 100 -10.90 12.69 -5.09
#